data_AF-I0H9P6-F1
#
_entry.id   AF-I0H9P6-F1
#
_cell.length_a   1.000
_cell.length_b   1.000
_cell.length_c   1.000
_cell.angle_alpha   90.00
_cell.angle_beta   90.00
_cell.angle_gamma   90.00
#
_symmetry.space_group_name_H-M   'P 1'
#
loop_
_entity.id
_entity.type
_entity.pdbx_description
1 polymer ?
#
loop_
_entity_poly.entity_id
_entity_poly.type
_entity_poly.pdbx_seq_one_letter_code
_entity_poly.pdbx_strand_id
1 'polypeptide(L)'
;MAQLPEDVRSALRFFAFYLAEGTLVMDLLQDIDYRAVFMTYGSGLEQVFAIFANVLDVNEAGQVTNYTDAEYRAAQWIRRACDDAYQVSPPFADWELELPL
;
A
#
# COMPACT_ATOMS: atom_id res chain seq x y z
N MET A 1 0.88 -7.18 26.97
CA MET A 1 0.72 -6.46 25.69
C MET A 1 -0.07 -7.36 24.75
N ALA A 2 -1.16 -6.86 24.18
CA ALA A 2 -1.86 -7.57 23.11
C ALA A 2 -1.06 -7.43 21.82
N GLN A 3 -0.99 -8.49 21.03
CA GLN A 3 -0.45 -8.45 19.67
C GLN A 3 -1.49 -7.82 18.72
N LEU A 4 -1.07 -7.40 17.53
CA LEU A 4 -2.02 -7.05 16.46
C LEU A 4 -2.93 -8.25 16.15
N PRO A 5 -4.20 -8.02 15.77
CA PRO A 5 -5.10 -9.09 15.32
C PRO A 5 -4.50 -9.94 14.21
N GLU A 6 -4.88 -11.21 14.14
CA GLU A 6 -4.32 -12.16 13.18
C GLU A 6 -4.51 -11.73 11.72
N ASP A 7 -5.70 -11.21 11.38
CA ASP A 7 -6.00 -10.72 10.04
C ASP A 7 -5.12 -9.52 9.66
N VAL A 8 -4.88 -8.59 10.60
CA VAL A 8 -4.01 -7.44 10.38
C VAL A 8 -2.56 -7.89 10.13
N ARG A 9 -2.05 -8.84 10.92
CA ARG A 9 -0.71 -9.41 10.70
C ARG A 9 -0.61 -10.13 9.36
N SER A 10 -1.67 -10.85 8.97
CA SER A 10 -1.74 -11.55 7.69
C SER A 10 -1.77 -10.57 6.52
N ALA A 11 -2.55 -9.49 6.63
CA ALA A 11 -2.62 -8.42 5.65
C ALA A 11 -1.25 -7.77 5.43
N LEU A 12 -0.57 -7.37 6.50
CA LEU A 12 0.78 -6.81 6.44
C LEU A 12 1.78 -7.77 5.77
N ARG A 13 1.74 -9.06 6.15
CA ARG A 13 2.63 -10.08 5.58
C ARG A 13 2.39 -10.26 4.08
N PHE A 14 1.13 -10.36 3.65
CA PHE A 14 0.80 -10.54 2.24
C PHE A 14 1.11 -9.29 1.41
N PHE A 15 0.80 -8.10 1.93
CA PHE A 15 1.12 -6.84 1.27
C PHE A 15 2.63 -6.71 1.04
N ALA A 16 3.44 -6.94 2.08
CA ALA A 16 4.89 -6.91 1.97
C ALA A 16 5.42 -7.97 0.97
N PHE A 17 4.82 -9.16 0.95
CA PHE A 17 5.17 -10.23 0.00
C PHE A 17 4.93 -9.80 -1.45
N TYR A 18 3.73 -9.33 -1.79
CA TYR A 18 3.41 -8.91 -3.16
C TYR A 18 4.21 -7.68 -3.60
N LEU A 19 4.42 -6.72 -2.69
CA LEU A 19 5.27 -5.56 -2.93
C LEU A 19 6.70 -5.97 -3.29
N ALA A 20 7.32 -6.84 -2.49
CA ALA A 20 8.69 -7.29 -2.70
C ALA A 20 8.86 -8.17 -3.95
N GLU A 21 7.90 -9.05 -4.23
CA GLU A 21 7.91 -9.89 -5.43
C GLU A 21 7.71 -9.08 -6.72
N GLY A 22 7.16 -7.87 -6.63
CA GLY A 22 6.85 -7.07 -7.83
C GLY A 22 5.51 -7.45 -8.45
N THR A 23 4.59 -8.03 -7.65
CA THR A 23 3.32 -8.60 -8.12
C THR A 23 2.10 -7.92 -7.50
N LEU A 24 2.30 -6.76 -6.86
CA LEU A 24 1.25 -5.95 -6.28
C LEU A 24 0.31 -5.45 -7.39
N VAL A 25 -0.99 -5.72 -7.29
CA VAL A 25 -2.05 -5.19 -8.18
C VAL A 25 -1.62 -5.19 -9.66
N MET A 26 -1.39 -6.38 -10.22
CA MET A 26 -0.84 -6.54 -11.58
C MET A 26 -1.63 -5.80 -12.66
N ASP A 27 -2.96 -5.71 -12.54
CA ASP A 27 -3.79 -4.97 -13.50
C ASP A 27 -3.37 -3.49 -13.65
N LEU A 28 -2.76 -2.91 -12.61
CA LEU A 28 -2.27 -1.53 -12.61
C LEU A 28 -0.75 -1.41 -12.84
N LEU A 29 0.02 -2.36 -12.33
CA LEU A 29 1.48 -2.26 -12.21
C LEU A 29 2.30 -3.19 -13.12
N GLN A 30 1.65 -4.08 -13.90
CA GLN A 30 2.35 -5.10 -14.71
C GLN A 30 3.49 -4.59 -15.61
N ASP A 31 3.39 -3.35 -16.11
CA ASP A 31 4.38 -2.76 -17.02
C ASP A 31 5.46 -1.92 -16.32
N ILE A 32 5.51 -1.94 -14.98
CA ILE A 32 6.41 -1.10 -14.18
C ILE A 32 7.27 -1.94 -13.25
N ASP A 33 8.59 -1.91 -13.44
CA ASP A 33 9.53 -2.47 -12.47
C ASP A 33 9.82 -1.46 -11.34
N TYR A 34 8.84 -1.28 -10.47
CA TYR A 34 8.90 -0.29 -9.39
C TYR A 34 9.91 -0.65 -8.29
N ARG A 35 10.32 -1.93 -8.19
CA ARG A 35 11.24 -2.40 -7.15
C ARG A 35 12.58 -1.69 -7.21
N ALA A 36 13.12 -1.44 -8.41
CA ALA A 36 14.37 -0.71 -8.58
C ALA A 36 14.29 0.72 -8.01
N VAL A 37 13.15 1.38 -8.18
CA VAL A 37 12.90 2.75 -7.70
C VAL A 37 12.82 2.78 -6.17
N PHE A 38 12.02 1.88 -5.59
CA PHE A 38 11.72 1.91 -4.16
C PHE A 38 12.78 1.26 -3.26
N MET A 39 13.57 0.32 -3.79
CA MET A 39 14.66 -0.28 -3.03
C MET A 39 15.92 0.60 -3.00
N THR A 40 15.96 1.67 -3.80
CA THR A 40 17.08 2.62 -3.81
C THR A 40 16.95 3.67 -2.69
N TYR A 41 15.73 4.15 -2.41
CA TYR A 41 15.47 5.15 -1.36
C TYR A 41 14.24 4.77 -0.53
N GLY A 42 14.41 4.71 0.80
CA GLY A 42 13.38 4.23 1.73
C GLY A 42 12.14 5.12 1.86
N SER A 43 12.19 6.39 1.45
CA SER A 43 11.06 7.32 1.56
C SER A 43 9.84 6.88 0.76
N GLY A 44 10.05 6.22 -0.38
CA GLY A 44 8.92 5.71 -1.14
C GLY A 44 8.30 4.45 -0.55
N LEU A 45 9.12 3.58 0.07
CA LEU A 45 8.60 2.45 0.85
C LEU A 45 7.80 2.92 2.06
N GLU A 46 8.33 3.92 2.78
CA GLU A 46 7.62 4.56 3.90
C GLU A 46 6.23 5.03 3.49
N GLN A 47 6.12 5.77 2.39
CA GLN A 47 4.84 6.28 1.91
C GLN A 47 3.87 5.17 1.47
N VAL A 48 4.36 4.11 0.81
CA VAL A 48 3.56 2.94 0.40
C VAL A 48 2.97 2.23 1.61
N PHE A 49 3.77 2.01 2.65
CA PHE A 49 3.29 1.40 3.89
C PHE A 49 2.34 2.31 4.66
N ALA A 50 2.59 3.62 4.68
CA ALA A 50 1.70 4.58 5.30
C ALA A 50 0.32 4.57 4.63
N ILE A 51 0.24 4.65 3.30
CA ILE A 51 -1.03 4.61 2.56
C ILE A 51 -1.77 3.30 2.83
N PHE A 52 -1.08 2.17 2.72
CA PHE A 52 -1.70 0.87 2.99
C PHE A 52 -2.27 0.81 4.42
N ALA A 53 -1.49 1.22 5.43
CA ALA A 53 -1.91 1.17 6.83
C ALA A 53 -3.02 2.18 7.17
N ASN A 54 -2.97 3.40 6.60
CA ASN A 54 -3.97 4.44 6.83
C ASN A 54 -5.33 4.01 6.24
N VAL A 55 -5.34 3.39 5.05
CA VAL A 55 -6.56 2.97 4.37
C VAL A 55 -7.11 1.65 4.93
N LEU A 56 -6.27 0.80 5.53
CA LEU A 56 -6.69 -0.50 6.05
C LEU A 56 -7.76 -0.36 7.14
N ASP A 57 -8.97 -0.81 6.84
CA ASP A 57 -10.10 -0.85 7.76
C ASP A 57 -10.12 -2.17 8.53
N VAL A 58 -10.33 -2.06 9.83
CA VAL A 58 -10.32 -3.16 10.79
C VAL A 58 -11.56 -3.04 11.66
N ASN A 59 -12.43 -4.04 11.63
CA ASN A 59 -13.67 -4.03 12.41
C ASN A 59 -13.42 -4.30 13.90
N GLU A 60 -14.48 -4.21 14.72
CA GLU A 60 -14.42 -4.43 16.18
C GLU A 60 -13.94 -5.85 16.56
N ALA A 61 -14.09 -6.83 15.67
CA ALA A 61 -13.61 -8.20 15.87
C ALA A 61 -12.12 -8.37 15.49
N GLY A 62 -11.45 -7.31 15.03
CA GLY A 62 -10.06 -7.35 14.60
C GLY A 62 -9.87 -7.92 13.18
N GLN A 63 -10.91 -7.96 12.37
CA GLN A 63 -10.87 -8.49 11.00
C GLN A 63 -10.69 -7.36 9.99
N VAL A 64 -9.88 -7.61 8.97
CA VAL A 64 -9.67 -6.67 7.86
C VAL A 64 -10.86 -6.74 6.90
N THR A 65 -11.45 -5.61 6.57
CA THR A 65 -12.70 -5.52 5.78
C THR A 65 -12.48 -5.02 4.35
N ASN A 66 -11.35 -4.38 4.05
CA ASN A 66 -11.10 -3.68 2.78
C ASN A 66 -9.69 -3.91 2.19
N TYR A 67 -9.06 -5.06 2.46
CA TYR A 67 -7.67 -5.34 2.05
C TYR A 67 -7.33 -4.91 0.61
N THR A 68 -8.15 -5.32 -0.36
CA THR A 68 -7.93 -5.01 -1.78
C THR A 68 -7.98 -3.52 -2.08
N ASP A 69 -8.82 -2.75 -1.37
CA ASP A 69 -8.90 -1.31 -1.54
C ASP A 69 -7.61 -0.63 -1.01
N ALA A 70 -7.18 -0.99 0.20
CA ALA A 70 -5.94 -0.49 0.79
C ALA A 70 -4.71 -0.82 -0.08
N GLU A 71 -4.65 -2.04 -0.62
CA GLU A 71 -3.60 -2.46 -1.55
C GLU A 71 -3.64 -1.65 -2.85
N TYR A 72 -4.83 -1.44 -3.42
CA TYR A 72 -5.02 -0.67 -4.65
C TYR A 72 -4.59 0.78 -4.49
N ARG A 73 -4.94 1.43 -3.36
CA ARG A 73 -4.53 2.82 -3.07
C ARG A 73 -3.01 2.96 -3.00
N ALA A 74 -2.32 2.01 -2.35
CA ALA A 74 -0.86 1.97 -2.34
C ALA A 74 -0.29 1.77 -3.77
N ALA A 75 -0.89 0.89 -4.57
CA ALA A 75 -0.48 0.67 -5.96
C ALA A 75 -0.70 1.90 -6.86
N GLN A 76 -1.76 2.67 -6.65
CA GLN A 76 -1.97 3.95 -7.37
C GLN A 76 -0.88 4.96 -7.07
N TRP A 77 -0.39 4.99 -5.82
CA TRP A 77 0.72 5.86 -5.46
C TRP A 77 2.02 5.41 -6.13
N ILE A 78 2.30 4.10 -6.14
CA ILE A 78 3.44 3.51 -6.86
C ILE A 78 3.39 3.89 -8.33
N ARG A 79 2.23 3.72 -8.98
CA ARG A 79 2.03 4.05 -10.38
C ARG A 79 2.34 5.53 -10.65
N ARG A 80 1.77 6.43 -9.84
CA ARG A 80 2.01 7.88 -9.95
C ARG A 80 3.49 8.25 -9.79
N ALA A 81 4.20 7.57 -8.88
CA ALA A 81 5.62 7.85 -8.64
C ALA A 81 6.54 7.38 -9.78
N CYS A 82 6.10 6.42 -10.60
CA CYS A 82 6.84 5.91 -11.75
C CYS A 82 6.41 6.52 -13.09
N ASP A 83 5.20 7.05 -13.17
CA ASP A 83 4.57 7.57 -14.39
C ASP A 83 3.85 8.90 -14.09
N ASP A 84 4.53 10.02 -14.38
CA ASP A 84 4.00 11.38 -14.15
C ASP A 84 2.71 11.68 -14.96
N ALA A 85 2.43 10.90 -16.01
CA ALA A 85 1.20 11.05 -16.79
C ALA A 85 -0.01 10.35 -16.14
N TYR A 86 0.23 9.45 -15.17
CA TYR A 86 -0.82 8.76 -14.47
C TYR A 86 -1.57 9.68 -13.50
N GLN A 87 -2.88 9.80 -13.69
CA GLN A 87 -3.77 10.54 -12.80
C GLN A 87 -4.51 9.61 -11.87
N VAL A 88 -4.26 9.76 -10.57
CA VAL A 88 -4.94 9.01 -9.52
C VAL A 88 -6.40 9.46 -9.44
N SER A 89 -7.33 8.51 -9.54
CA SER A 89 -8.77 8.74 -9.40
C SER A 89 -9.39 7.66 -8.51
N PRO A 90 -10.14 8.03 -7.46
CA PRO A 90 -10.27 9.39 -6.92
C PRO A 90 -8.91 9.91 -6.41
N PRO A 91 -8.67 11.23 -6.38
CA PRO A 91 -7.46 11.80 -5.79
C PRO A 91 -7.24 11.28 -4.36
N PHE A 92 -5.98 11.23 -3.91
CA PHE A 92 -5.68 10.94 -2.51
C PHE A 92 -6.28 12.02 -1.61
N ALA A 93 -6.98 11.59 -0.57
CA ALA A 93 -7.26 12.44 0.57
C ALA A 93 -5.97 12.65 1.38
N ASP A 94 -5.87 13.79 2.05
CA ASP A 94 -4.65 14.16 2.80
C ASP A 94 -4.29 13.09 3.85
N TRP A 95 -5.29 12.55 4.54
CA TRP A 95 -5.11 11.51 5.57
C TRP A 95 -4.56 10.19 5.03
N GLU A 96 -4.79 9.88 3.74
CA GLU A 96 -4.20 8.67 3.14
C GLU A 96 -2.68 8.81 3.04
N LEU A 97 -2.18 10.04 2.84
CA LEU A 97 -0.76 10.34 2.65
C LEU A 97 -0.02 10.69 3.94
N GLU A 98 -0.72 10.87 5.07
CA GLU A 98 -0.10 11.19 6.34
C GLU A 98 0.96 10.15 6.74
N LEU A 99 2.06 10.62 7.31
CA LEU A 99 3.11 9.79 7.93
C LEU A 99 3.02 9.97 9.46
N PRO A 100 2.28 9.09 10.18
CA PRO A 100 2.12 9.21 11.63
C PRO A 100 3.46 9.02 12.37
N LEU A 101 3.71 9.83 13.40
CA LEU A 101 4.91 9.79 14.26
C LEU A 101 4.61 9.16 15.63
#